data_AF-A0AA42BNK8-F1
#
_entry.id   AF-A0AA42BNK8-F1
#
_cell.length_a   1.000
_cell.length_b   1.000
_cell.length_c   1.000
_cell.angle_alpha   90.00
_cell.angle_beta   90.00
_cell.angle_gamma   90.00
#
_symmetry.space_group_name_H-M   'P 1'
#
loop_
_entity.id
_entity.type
_entity.pdbx_description
1 polymer ?
#
loop_
_entity_poly.entity_id
_entity_poly.type
_entity_poly.pdbx_seq_one_letter_code
_entity_poly.pdbx_strand_id
1 'polypeptide(L)'
;PRQLTKAVFAERGLHQIPKFGPLPVSVPGAVDGWFALHEKFGKLPMSALLTPSIKYAREGFPVSEVIAYYWQMNKERIGHYDGFAETFLIDGKV
;
A
#
# COMPACT_ATOMS: atom_id res chain seq x y z
N PRO A 1 16.49 0.40 -0.63
CA PRO A 1 16.74 -0.87 -1.36
C PRO A 1 18.12 -1.02 -2.02
N ARG A 2 18.84 0.04 -2.43
CA ARG A 2 20.14 -0.11 -3.14
C ARG A 2 21.19 -0.95 -2.40
N GLN A 3 21.17 -0.91 -1.07
CA GLN A 3 22.08 -1.68 -0.21
C GLN A 3 21.55 -3.10 0.13
N LEU A 4 20.31 -3.43 -0.28
CA LEU A 4 19.70 -4.72 0.00
C LEU A 4 20.23 -5.76 -1.00
N THR A 5 21.25 -6.51 -0.58
CA THR A 5 21.89 -7.56 -1.39
C THR A 5 21.51 -8.96 -0.88
N LYS A 6 21.83 -10.01 -1.65
CA LYS A 6 21.67 -11.41 -1.21
C LYS A 6 22.35 -11.69 0.14
N ALA A 7 23.52 -11.10 0.39
CA ALA A 7 24.26 -11.30 1.64
C ALA A 7 23.47 -10.83 2.86
N VAL A 8 22.76 -9.70 2.76
CA VAL A 8 21.90 -9.18 3.86
C VAL A 8 20.83 -10.19 4.27
N PHE A 9 20.29 -10.97 3.34
CA PHE A 9 19.32 -12.03 3.66
C PHE A 9 20.02 -13.23 4.32
N ALA A 10 21.17 -13.65 3.79
CA ALA A 10 21.94 -14.77 4.34
C ALA A 10 22.42 -14.49 5.78
N GLU A 11 22.94 -13.29 6.06
CA GLU A 11 23.35 -12.83 7.40
C GLU A 11 22.20 -12.83 8.41
N ARG A 12 20.96 -12.67 7.94
CA ARG A 12 19.73 -12.75 8.75
C ARG A 12 19.14 -14.16 8.82
N GLY A 13 19.83 -15.17 8.29
CA GLY A 13 19.35 -16.56 8.24
C GLY A 13 18.16 -16.77 7.30
N LEU A 14 17.94 -15.87 6.34
CA LEU A 14 16.82 -15.95 5.39
C LEU A 14 17.26 -16.64 4.10
N HIS A 15 16.59 -17.74 3.75
CA HIS A 15 16.82 -18.50 2.52
C HIS A 15 15.97 -18.03 1.33
N GLN A 16 15.01 -17.15 1.59
CA GLN A 16 14.14 -16.52 0.58
C GLN A 16 13.73 -15.12 1.06
N ILE A 17 13.27 -14.28 0.12
CA ILE A 17 12.68 -12.98 0.47
C ILE A 17 11.39 -13.25 1.28
N PRO A 18 11.23 -12.67 2.47
CA PRO A 18 10.02 -12.88 3.26
C PRO A 18 8.81 -12.22 2.59
N LYS A 19 7.63 -12.80 2.84
CA LYS A 19 6.38 -12.33 2.23
C LYS A 19 5.89 -11.00 2.78
N PHE A 20 6.22 -10.70 4.04
CA PHE A 20 5.75 -9.53 4.78
C PHE A 20 6.91 -8.79 5.44
N GLY A 21 6.63 -7.57 5.91
CA GLY A 21 7.60 -6.69 6.51
C GLY A 21 8.34 -5.82 5.50
N PRO A 22 9.40 -5.12 5.94
CA PRO A 22 10.04 -4.08 5.13
C PRO A 22 11.00 -4.62 4.06
N LEU A 23 11.52 -5.84 4.22
CA LEU A 23 12.51 -6.42 3.31
C LEU A 23 12.00 -6.65 1.86
N PRO A 24 10.75 -7.09 1.60
CA PRO A 24 10.24 -7.18 0.23
C PRO A 24 9.88 -5.84 -0.43
N VAL A 25 9.98 -4.71 0.29
CA VAL A 25 9.54 -3.41 -0.23
C VAL A 25 10.58 -2.82 -1.21
N SER A 26 10.14 -2.56 -2.44
CA SER A 26 10.90 -1.80 -3.44
C SER A 26 10.56 -0.31 -3.41
N VAL A 27 11.27 0.52 -4.19
CA VAL A 27 10.92 1.96 -4.30
C VAL A 27 9.53 2.09 -4.95
N PRO A 28 8.54 2.72 -4.29
CA PRO A 28 7.24 2.96 -4.91
C PRO A 28 7.35 3.96 -6.07
N GLY A 29 6.98 3.53 -7.27
CA GLY A 29 7.07 4.36 -8.50
C GLY A 29 5.72 4.79 -9.08
N ALA A 30 4.60 4.40 -8.46
CA ALA A 30 3.26 4.62 -9.04
C ALA A 30 2.95 6.11 -9.27
N VAL A 31 3.22 6.97 -8.28
CA VAL A 31 2.93 8.41 -8.37
C VAL A 31 3.73 9.06 -9.49
N ASP A 32 5.04 8.82 -9.56
CA ASP A 32 5.89 9.34 -10.63
C ASP A 32 5.41 8.87 -12.01
N GLY A 33 5.07 7.58 -12.13
CA GLY A 33 4.48 7.03 -13.34
C GLY A 33 3.18 7.71 -13.77
N TRP A 34 2.29 8.05 -12.82
CA TRP A 34 1.06 8.80 -13.13
C TRP A 34 1.36 10.20 -13.67
N PHE A 35 2.33 10.92 -13.09
CA PHE A 35 2.72 12.24 -13.56
C PHE A 35 3.42 12.18 -14.92
N ALA A 36 4.29 11.21 -15.17
CA ALA A 36 4.93 11.03 -16.48
C ALA A 36 3.91 10.69 -17.59
N LEU A 37 2.93 9.83 -17.31
CA LEU A 37 1.83 9.54 -18.23
C LEU A 37 0.96 10.78 -18.47
N HIS A 38 0.69 11.55 -17.42
CA HIS A 38 -0.10 12.77 -17.49
C HIS A 38 0.60 13.87 -18.29
N GLU A 39 1.90 14.05 -18.14
CA GLU A 39 2.68 14.99 -18.95
C GLU A 39 2.57 14.66 -20.44
N LYS A 40 2.65 13.37 -20.78
CA LYS A 40 2.65 12.94 -22.19
C LYS A 40 1.26 12.87 -22.82
N PHE A 41 0.23 12.50 -22.05
CA PHE A 41 -1.09 12.15 -22.58
C PHE A 41 -2.27 12.84 -21.89
N GLY A 42 -2.02 13.59 -20.83
CA GLY A 42 -3.04 14.24 -20.01
C GLY A 42 -3.78 15.36 -20.73
N LYS A 43 -5.03 15.58 -20.31
CA LYS A 43 -5.90 16.64 -20.88
C LYS A 43 -6.53 17.54 -19.81
N LEU A 44 -6.71 17.03 -18.60
CA LEU A 44 -7.26 17.77 -17.46
C LEU A 44 -6.15 18.04 -16.44
N PRO A 45 -6.22 19.11 -15.64
CA PRO A 45 -5.28 19.32 -14.54
C PRO A 45 -5.25 18.13 -13.58
N MET A 46 -4.06 17.75 -13.09
CA MET A 46 -3.91 16.63 -12.15
C MET A 46 -4.76 16.81 -10.88
N SER A 47 -4.91 18.04 -10.40
CA SER A 47 -5.78 18.37 -9.27
C SER A 47 -7.23 17.95 -9.50
N ALA A 48 -7.77 18.18 -10.71
CA ALA A 48 -9.11 17.75 -11.06
C ALA A 48 -9.23 16.22 -11.08
N LEU A 49 -8.22 15.52 -11.61
CA LEU A 49 -8.20 14.05 -11.64
C LEU A 49 -8.16 13.42 -10.25
N LEU A 50 -7.40 14.01 -9.31
CA LEU A 50 -7.24 13.48 -7.95
C LEU A 50 -8.37 13.88 -6.99
N THR A 51 -9.17 14.90 -7.34
CA THR A 51 -10.23 15.42 -6.47
C THR A 51 -11.21 14.34 -5.98
N PRO A 52 -11.73 13.42 -6.83
CA PRO A 52 -12.63 12.35 -6.37
C PRO A 52 -11.95 11.39 -5.38
N SER A 53 -10.69 11.03 -5.60
CA SER A 53 -9.94 10.14 -4.70
C SER A 53 -9.66 10.79 -3.35
N ILE A 54 -9.30 12.08 -3.35
CA ILE A 54 -9.12 12.85 -2.11
C ILE A 54 -10.42 12.89 -1.31
N LYS A 55 -11.55 13.07 -1.99
CA LYS A 55 -12.87 13.07 -1.34
C LYS A 55 -13.15 11.74 -0.65
N TYR A 56 -13.00 10.61 -1.36
CA TYR A 56 -13.20 9.29 -0.76
C TYR A 56 -12.28 9.00 0.42
N ALA A 57 -11.01 9.44 0.35
CA ALA A 57 -10.06 9.25 1.45
C ALA A 57 -10.42 10.07 2.70
N ARG A 58 -11.02 11.26 2.54
CA ARG A 58 -11.38 12.15 3.66
C ARG A 58 -12.76 11.89 4.23
N GLU A 59 -13.73 11.62 3.37
CA GLU A 59 -15.14 11.49 3.75
C GLU A 59 -15.56 10.02 3.93
N GLY A 60 -14.72 9.09 3.50
CA GLY A 60 -15.01 7.65 3.54
C GLY A 60 -15.90 7.19 2.39
N PHE A 61 -16.17 5.88 2.39
CA PHE A 61 -17.06 5.21 1.45
C PHE A 61 -17.52 3.87 2.03
N PRO A 62 -18.65 3.31 1.57
CA PRO A 62 -19.07 1.96 1.97
C PRO A 62 -18.08 0.91 1.49
N VAL A 63 -17.56 0.11 2.42
CA VAL A 63 -16.64 -0.99 2.11
C VAL A 63 -17.42 -2.12 1.42
N SER A 64 -16.96 -2.57 0.25
CA SER A 64 -17.57 -3.70 -0.44
C SER A 64 -17.18 -5.03 0.20
N GLU A 65 -17.99 -6.07 0.00
CA GLU A 65 -17.75 -7.41 0.57
C GLU A 65 -16.36 -7.96 0.22
N VAL A 66 -15.89 -7.70 -1.01
CA VAL A 66 -14.58 -8.16 -1.48
C VAL A 66 -13.45 -7.44 -0.72
N ILE A 67 -13.59 -6.14 -0.45
CA ILE A 67 -12.62 -5.38 0.32
C ILE A 67 -12.63 -5.85 1.78
N ALA A 68 -13.81 -6.03 2.38
CA ALA A 68 -13.96 -6.53 3.74
C ALA A 68 -13.31 -7.92 3.91
N TYR A 69 -13.54 -8.83 2.96
CA TYR A 69 -12.88 -10.14 2.93
C TYR A 69 -11.35 -10.01 2.99
N TYR A 70 -10.76 -9.13 2.17
CA TYR A 70 -9.31 -8.92 2.17
C TYR A 70 -8.80 -8.20 3.42
N TRP A 71 -9.58 -7.30 4.02
CA TRP A 71 -9.22 -6.69 5.30
C TRP A 71 -9.15 -7.73 6.42
N GLN A 72 -10.14 -8.63 6.49
CA GLN A 72 -10.17 -9.71 7.49
C GLN A 72 -8.96 -10.64 7.34
N MET A 73 -8.65 -11.03 6.10
CA MET A 73 -7.47 -11.83 5.80
C MET A 73 -6.15 -11.10 6.15
N ASN A 74 -6.08 -9.79 5.95
CA ASN A 74 -4.88 -9.01 6.26
C ASN A 74 -4.74 -8.70 7.75
N LYS A 75 -5.83 -8.59 8.51
CA LYS A 75 -5.78 -8.47 9.97
C LYS A 75 -4.93 -9.57 10.59
N GLU A 76 -5.10 -10.81 10.14
CA GLU A 76 -4.32 -11.96 10.62
C GLU A 76 -2.85 -11.93 10.15
N ARG A 77 -2.59 -11.45 8.93
CA ARG A 77 -1.25 -11.48 8.32
C ARG A 77 -0.36 -10.32 8.74
N ILE A 78 -0.93 -9.12 8.81
CA ILE A 78 -0.22 -7.85 8.91
C ILE A 78 -0.85 -6.88 9.92
N GLY A 79 -1.91 -7.27 10.63
CA GLY A 79 -2.58 -6.40 11.60
C GLY A 79 -1.76 -6.05 12.84
N HIS A 80 -0.61 -6.70 13.04
CA HIS A 80 0.35 -6.38 14.09
C HIS A 80 1.34 -5.28 13.69
N TYR A 81 1.34 -4.82 12.43
CA TYR A 81 2.15 -3.67 12.03
C TYR A 81 1.45 -2.36 12.39
N ASP A 82 2.23 -1.41 12.91
CA ASP A 82 1.79 -0.08 13.26
C ASP A 82 1.05 0.60 12.09
N GLY A 83 -0.05 1.29 12.39
CA GLY A 83 -0.86 2.00 11.40
C GLY A 83 -1.92 1.15 10.72
N PHE A 84 -1.83 -0.19 10.73
CA PHE A 84 -2.83 -1.04 10.09
C PHE A 84 -4.16 -0.99 10.85
N ALA A 85 -4.13 -1.25 12.17
CA ALA A 85 -5.34 -1.35 12.96
C ALA A 85 -6.09 0.00 13.02
N GLU A 86 -5.35 1.10 13.13
CA GLU A 86 -5.89 2.46 13.19
C GLU A 86 -6.54 2.89 11.87
N THR A 87 -6.07 2.35 10.74
CA THR A 87 -6.56 2.72 9.41
C THR A 87 -7.67 1.80 8.90
N PHE A 88 -7.58 0.50 9.17
CA PHE A 88 -8.40 -0.52 8.51
C PHE A 88 -9.34 -1.28 9.45
N LEU A 89 -9.25 -1.10 10.78
CA LEU A 89 -10.12 -1.77 11.74
C LEU A 89 -11.00 -0.75 12.49
N ILE A 90 -12.30 -1.02 12.55
CA ILE A 90 -13.28 -0.25 13.32
C ILE A 90 -13.50 -1.00 14.63
N ASP A 91 -13.14 -0.40 15.77
CA ASP A 91 -13.18 -1.03 17.09
C ASP A 91 -12.47 -2.40 17.14
N GLY A 92 -11.37 -2.52 16.39
CA GLY A 92 -10.59 -3.76 16.27
C GLY A 92 -11.23 -4.83 15.38
N LYS A 93 -12.30 -4.51 14.63
CA LYS A 93 -13.02 -5.41 13.73
C LYS A 93 -12.99 -4.90 12.30
N VAL A 94 -13.25 -5.81 11.36
CA VAL A 94 -13.55 -5.48 9.97
C VAL A 94 -15.04 -5.34 9.82
#